data_AF-A0A485P8Y6-F1
#
_entry.id   AF-A0A485P8Y6-F1
#
_cell.length_a   1.000
_cell.length_b   1.000
_cell.length_c   1.000
_cell.angle_alpha   90.00
_cell.angle_beta   90.00
_cell.angle_gamma   90.00
#
_symmetry.space_group_name_H-M   'P 1'
#
loop_
_entity.id
_entity.type
_entity.pdbx_description
1 polymer ?
#
loop_
_entity_poly.entity_id
_entity_poly.type
_entity_poly.pdbx_seq_one_letter_code
_entity_poly.pdbx_strand_id
1 'polypeptide(L)'
;MPCHISTNLSNKQVTEVACGSYHSLVLTSDGEVFAWGYNNSGQVGSGSTANQPIPRRVTGCLQNKVVVNIACGQMCSMAVVNTGEVACGYAHTLVLTDEGQVYAWGANSYGQLGTGNKSNQSYPAPVVVEKDSSCCRQPSPCPTPDFPCAARCSRIIEIAACHSAHTSAAKTQGGHVYMWGQCRGQSVILPHLTHFSCTDDVFACFATPAVSWRLLSVEPDDHLTVAESLKREFDNPSTADLKFLVDGKYIYAHKVLLKIRCEHFRSSLEDNEDDIVEMSEFSYPVYRAFLEYLYTDSISLSPEEAVGLLDLATFYRENRLKKLCQQTIKQGICEENAIALLSAAVKYDAQDLEEFCFRFCINHLTVVTQTSGFAEMDHDLLKNFISKASRVGAFKN
;
A
#
# COMPACT_ATOMS: atom_id res chain seq x y z
N MET A 1 -4.49 2.44 33.73
CA MET A 1 -5.58 3.17 33.03
C MET A 1 -4.96 4.24 32.16
N PRO A 2 -5.37 4.38 30.89
CA PRO A 2 -5.03 5.57 30.10
C PRO A 2 -5.61 6.82 30.80
N CYS A 3 -4.84 7.90 30.86
CA CYS A 3 -5.24 9.17 31.46
C CYS A 3 -5.20 10.29 30.42
N HIS A 4 -6.13 11.23 30.55
CA HIS A 4 -6.19 12.39 29.68
C HIS A 4 -5.04 13.35 30.02
N ILE A 5 -4.23 13.71 29.02
CA ILE A 5 -3.15 14.71 29.17
C ILE A 5 -3.79 16.11 29.08
N SER A 6 -4.22 16.66 30.22
CA SER A 6 -4.87 17.98 30.28
C SER A 6 -3.90 19.15 30.51
N THR A 7 -2.74 18.90 31.11
CA THR A 7 -1.80 19.95 31.51
C THR A 7 -1.19 20.63 30.28
N ASN A 8 -1.37 21.96 30.16
CA ASN A 8 -0.90 22.82 29.05
C ASN A 8 -1.56 22.59 27.67
N LEU A 9 -2.43 21.59 27.52
CA LEU A 9 -3.14 21.27 26.27
C LEU A 9 -4.68 21.37 26.39
N SER A 10 -5.23 21.67 27.57
CA SER A 10 -6.67 21.60 27.88
C SER A 10 -7.61 22.42 26.99
N ASN A 11 -7.11 23.46 26.31
CA ASN A 11 -7.89 24.33 25.43
C ASN A 11 -7.31 24.40 24.00
N LYS A 12 -6.53 23.38 23.60
CA LYS A 12 -5.87 23.34 22.30
C LYS A 12 -6.41 22.17 21.48
N GLN A 13 -6.82 22.43 20.24
CA GLN A 13 -7.15 21.36 19.32
C GLN A 13 -5.87 20.80 18.74
N VAL A 14 -5.62 19.51 19.01
CA VAL A 14 -4.48 18.76 18.48
C VAL A 14 -4.81 18.29 17.08
N THR A 15 -3.98 18.66 16.11
CA THR A 15 -4.12 18.25 14.71
C THR A 15 -3.20 17.08 14.38
N GLU A 16 -2.04 17.00 15.02
CA GLU A 16 -1.07 15.92 14.79
C GLU A 16 -0.34 15.53 16.07
N VAL A 17 0.11 14.27 16.12
CA VAL A 17 0.92 13.70 17.20
C VAL A 17 2.11 12.97 16.59
N ALA A 18 3.31 13.18 17.13
CA ALA A 18 4.50 12.45 16.72
C ALA A 18 5.22 11.88 17.95
N CYS A 19 5.64 10.61 17.88
CA CYS A 19 6.22 9.90 19.01
C CYS A 19 7.65 9.43 18.71
N GLY A 20 8.59 9.76 19.59
CA GLY A 20 9.85 9.04 19.72
C GLY A 20 9.76 7.91 20.75
N SER A 21 10.87 7.24 21.05
CA SER A 21 10.88 6.20 22.09
C SER A 21 10.83 6.72 23.50
N TYR A 22 11.28 7.95 23.73
CA TYR A 22 11.31 8.51 25.08
C TYR A 22 10.71 9.91 25.18
N HIS A 23 10.18 10.47 24.09
CA HIS A 23 9.57 11.79 24.06
C HIS A 23 8.45 11.84 23.02
N SER A 24 7.55 12.79 23.17
CA SER A 24 6.35 12.96 22.37
C SER A 24 6.21 14.42 21.93
N LEU A 25 5.54 14.60 20.81
CA LEU A 25 5.16 15.87 20.25
C LEU A 25 3.68 15.94 19.95
N VAL A 26 3.16 17.16 20.04
CA VAL A 26 1.84 17.54 19.57
C VAL A 26 1.93 18.82 18.77
N LEU A 27 1.21 18.86 17.66
CA LEU A 27 0.91 20.08 16.94
C LEU A 27 -0.53 20.49 17.22
N THR A 28 -0.73 21.77 17.48
CA THR A 28 -2.07 22.36 17.60
C THR A 28 -2.52 22.97 16.27
N SER A 29 -3.83 23.08 16.09
CA SER A 29 -4.45 23.82 14.97
C SER A 29 -4.00 25.28 14.86
N ASP A 30 -3.50 25.87 15.96
CA ASP A 30 -2.92 27.21 16.00
C ASP A 30 -1.47 27.26 15.46
N GLY A 31 -0.91 26.12 15.02
CA GLY A 31 0.46 26.00 14.55
C GLY A 31 1.51 25.97 15.65
N GLU A 32 1.13 25.62 16.89
CA GLU A 32 2.05 25.55 18.03
C GLU A 32 2.52 24.12 18.30
N VAL A 33 3.82 23.97 18.58
CA VAL A 33 4.42 22.67 18.91
C VAL A 33 4.62 22.52 20.41
N PHE A 34 4.14 21.41 20.96
CA PHE A 34 4.35 20.99 22.34
C PHE A 34 5.17 19.71 22.38
N ALA A 35 6.15 19.67 23.27
CA ALA A 35 7.08 18.55 23.41
C ALA A 35 7.22 18.14 24.88
N TRP A 36 7.33 16.84 25.14
CA TRP A 36 7.61 16.30 26.48
C TRP A 36 8.29 14.94 26.42
N GLY A 37 8.97 14.56 27.50
CA GLY A 37 9.67 13.30 27.69
C GLY A 37 11.14 13.50 28.04
N TYR A 38 11.96 12.50 27.70
CA TYR A 38 13.40 12.50 27.87
C TYR A 38 14.04 13.62 27.06
N ASN A 39 15.06 14.28 27.61
CA ASN A 39 15.60 15.52 27.04
C ASN A 39 17.13 15.64 27.16
N ASN A 40 17.85 14.56 27.44
CA ASN A 40 19.29 14.62 27.68
C ASN A 40 20.10 15.14 26.47
N SER A 41 19.54 15.07 25.25
CA SER A 41 20.15 15.62 24.02
C SER A 41 19.49 16.92 23.55
N GLY A 42 18.61 17.54 24.35
CA GLY A 42 17.88 18.75 23.97
C GLY A 42 16.68 18.52 23.05
N GLN A 43 16.24 17.26 22.89
CA GLN A 43 15.19 16.86 21.94
C GLN A 43 13.83 17.55 22.14
N VAL A 44 13.52 17.99 23.36
CA VAL A 44 12.27 18.71 23.68
C VAL A 44 12.32 20.18 23.20
N GLY A 45 13.50 20.71 22.85
CA GLY A 45 13.64 22.08 22.32
C GLY A 45 13.30 23.17 23.36
N SER A 46 13.48 22.85 24.65
CA SER A 46 13.14 23.74 25.77
C SER A 46 14.27 24.70 26.17
N GLY A 47 15.42 24.64 25.49
CA GLY A 47 16.64 25.35 25.90
C GLY A 47 17.37 24.72 27.10
N SER A 48 16.85 23.62 27.62
CA SER A 48 17.41 22.81 28.70
C SER A 48 17.63 21.38 28.24
N THR A 49 18.46 20.61 28.96
CA THR A 49 18.60 19.16 28.81
C THR A 49 17.83 18.36 29.88
N ALA A 50 17.07 19.05 30.75
CA ALA A 50 16.26 18.40 31.77
C ALA A 50 14.99 17.78 31.17
N ASN A 51 14.69 16.53 31.56
CA ASN A 51 13.49 15.80 31.15
C ASN A 51 12.22 16.61 31.46
N GLN A 52 11.23 16.56 30.57
CA GLN A 52 9.96 17.27 30.72
C GLN A 52 8.83 16.24 30.88
N PRO A 53 8.29 16.01 32.09
CA PRO A 53 7.25 14.99 32.29
C PRO A 53 5.87 15.40 31.79
N ILE A 54 5.66 16.68 31.45
CA ILE A 54 4.40 17.25 30.98
C ILE A 54 4.60 18.02 29.66
N PRO A 55 3.57 18.12 28.79
CA PRO A 55 3.64 18.91 27.56
C PRO A 55 4.14 20.32 27.83
N ARG A 56 5.19 20.72 27.13
CA ARG A 56 5.75 22.07 27.19
C ARG A 56 5.85 22.64 25.79
N ARG A 57 5.39 23.88 25.63
CA ARG A 57 5.52 24.60 24.36
C ARG A 57 7.00 24.77 24.00
N VAL A 58 7.37 24.39 22.79
CA VAL A 58 8.70 24.65 22.25
C VAL A 58 8.82 26.15 22.00
N THR A 59 9.73 26.81 22.71
CA THR A 59 9.87 28.28 22.72
C THR A 59 11.27 28.69 22.24
N GLY A 60 11.39 29.85 21.59
CA GLY A 60 12.61 30.30 20.91
C GLY A 60 12.31 30.90 19.53
N CYS A 61 13.04 30.50 18.49
CA CYS A 61 12.89 31.00 17.12
C CYS A 61 11.54 30.66 16.43
N LEU A 62 10.69 29.86 17.08
CA LEU A 62 9.37 29.44 16.60
C LEU A 62 8.21 30.28 17.17
N GLN A 63 8.46 31.21 18.09
CA GLN A 63 7.41 31.89 18.86
C GLN A 63 6.45 32.74 18.00
N ASN A 64 6.88 33.18 16.82
CA ASN A 64 6.12 33.98 15.86
C ASN A 64 5.96 33.27 14.49
N LYS A 65 6.13 31.95 14.44
CA LYS A 65 6.06 31.16 13.21
C LYS A 65 4.96 30.14 13.28
N VAL A 66 4.23 29.96 12.19
CA VAL A 66 3.21 28.92 12.08
C VAL A 66 3.90 27.62 11.68
N VAL A 67 3.94 26.67 12.61
CA VAL A 67 4.40 25.32 12.32
C VAL A 67 3.25 24.54 11.74
N VAL A 68 3.49 23.84 10.64
CA VAL A 68 2.39 23.24 9.89
C VAL A 68 2.22 21.74 10.16
N ASN A 69 3.24 20.95 10.51
CA ASN A 69 3.05 19.51 10.87
C ASN A 69 4.03 19.07 11.96
N ILE A 70 4.11 17.79 12.34
CA ILE A 70 5.14 17.19 13.20
C ILE A 70 5.67 15.80 12.72
N ALA A 71 6.95 15.45 12.91
CA ALA A 71 7.52 14.11 12.73
C ALA A 71 8.38 13.71 13.97
N CYS A 72 8.77 12.45 14.15
CA CYS A 72 9.62 12.06 15.28
C CYS A 72 10.55 10.90 14.93
N GLY A 73 11.71 10.89 15.57
CA GLY A 73 12.63 9.78 15.68
C GLY A 73 12.66 9.18 17.09
N GLN A 74 13.39 8.07 17.29
CA GLN A 74 13.53 7.39 18.59
C GLN A 74 13.86 8.33 19.79
N MET A 75 14.52 9.45 19.55
CA MET A 75 14.78 10.49 20.56
C MET A 75 14.67 11.91 20.02
N CYS A 76 13.94 12.20 18.94
CA CYS A 76 13.61 13.58 18.58
C CYS A 76 12.25 13.80 17.93
N SER A 77 11.80 15.04 18.05
CA SER A 77 10.60 15.75 17.60
C SER A 77 10.80 16.28 16.16
N MET A 78 9.87 16.79 15.34
CA MET A 78 9.99 17.35 13.94
C MET A 78 8.64 17.84 13.41
N ALA A 79 8.48 18.37 12.15
CA ALA A 79 7.29 19.02 11.52
C ALA A 79 7.27 19.41 10.01
N VAL A 80 6.27 19.01 9.14
CA VAL A 80 6.01 19.46 7.70
C VAL A 80 4.61 19.17 7.00
N VAL A 81 3.90 20.16 6.41
CA VAL A 81 2.67 20.00 5.53
C VAL A 81 3.06 20.37 4.10
N ASN A 82 2.54 19.82 2.97
CA ASN A 82 1.36 19.01 2.64
C ASN A 82 1.75 17.89 1.66
N THR A 83 0.85 16.91 1.48
CA THR A 83 0.93 15.65 0.72
C THR A 83 1.60 14.52 1.48
N GLY A 84 0.75 13.71 2.09
CA GLY A 84 1.10 12.66 3.04
C GLY A 84 2.11 11.64 2.53
N GLU A 85 3.04 11.30 3.42
CA GLU A 85 3.31 9.96 3.97
C GLU A 85 4.49 10.10 4.97
N VAL A 86 4.57 9.23 6.01
CA VAL A 86 5.31 9.53 7.29
C VAL A 86 6.21 8.41 7.82
N ALA A 87 7.52 8.57 8.05
CA ALA A 87 8.29 7.55 8.78
C ALA A 87 9.68 7.99 9.24
N CYS A 88 10.20 7.16 10.15
CA CYS A 88 10.83 7.61 11.38
C CYS A 88 12.34 7.37 11.42
N GLY A 89 13.06 8.18 12.24
CA GLY A 89 14.47 7.92 12.56
C GLY A 89 15.27 8.69 13.62
N TYR A 90 16.23 8.03 14.29
CA TYR A 90 16.89 8.35 15.58
C TYR A 90 17.48 9.79 15.74
N ALA A 91 17.09 10.43 16.87
CA ALA A 91 17.69 11.54 17.64
C ALA A 91 17.95 12.94 17.03
N HIS A 92 17.27 13.37 15.97
CA HIS A 92 17.26 14.81 15.60
C HIS A 92 15.89 15.32 15.21
N THR A 93 15.67 16.62 15.47
CA THR A 93 14.47 17.37 15.15
C THR A 93 14.73 18.31 13.98
N LEU A 94 13.83 18.46 13.01
CA LEU A 94 13.74 19.44 11.95
C LEU A 94 12.28 19.95 11.86
N VAL A 95 12.07 21.24 11.64
CA VAL A 95 10.74 21.85 11.52
C VAL A 95 10.68 22.71 10.27
N LEU A 96 9.65 22.53 9.45
CA LEU A 96 9.34 23.39 8.32
C LEU A 96 8.27 24.41 8.69
N THR A 97 8.55 25.67 8.35
CA THR A 97 7.59 26.77 8.47
C THR A 97 6.74 26.89 7.20
N ASP A 98 5.60 27.55 7.29
CA ASP A 98 4.80 28.02 6.14
C ASP A 98 5.59 28.85 5.12
N GLU A 99 6.70 29.48 5.54
CA GLU A 99 7.67 30.18 4.69
C GLU A 99 8.67 29.26 3.97
N GLY A 100 8.65 27.95 4.24
CA GLY A 100 9.55 26.96 3.62
C GLY A 100 10.95 26.90 4.22
N GLN A 101 11.12 27.35 5.48
CA GLN A 101 12.41 27.33 6.20
C GLN A 101 12.50 26.11 7.10
N VAL A 102 13.66 25.46 7.15
CA VAL A 102 13.90 24.27 7.98
C VAL A 102 14.71 24.64 9.23
N TYR A 103 14.26 24.17 10.40
CA TYR A 103 14.90 24.38 11.70
C TYR A 103 15.22 23.07 12.42
N ALA A 104 16.48 22.81 12.71
CA ALA A 104 16.95 21.59 13.34
C ALA A 104 17.33 21.74 14.83
N TRP A 105 17.04 20.77 15.69
CA TRP A 105 17.62 20.65 17.04
C TRP A 105 17.73 19.21 17.54
N GLY A 106 18.43 18.96 18.64
CA GLY A 106 18.64 17.61 19.20
C GLY A 106 20.06 17.09 19.01
N ALA A 107 20.22 15.78 18.88
CA ALA A 107 21.53 15.14 18.76
C ALA A 107 22.13 15.36 17.36
N ASN A 108 23.45 15.58 17.31
CA ASN A 108 24.15 15.94 16.07
C ASN A 108 25.48 15.20 15.86
N SER A 109 25.73 14.10 16.57
CA SER A 109 27.02 13.39 16.51
C SER A 109 27.45 12.94 15.10
N TYR A 110 26.51 12.86 14.16
CA TYR A 110 26.71 12.45 12.77
C TYR A 110 26.47 13.58 11.75
N GLY A 111 26.23 14.82 12.18
CA GLY A 111 25.87 15.93 11.29
C GLY A 111 24.43 15.92 10.80
N GLN A 112 23.57 15.10 11.43
CA GLN A 112 22.17 14.92 11.04
C GLN A 112 21.31 16.19 11.18
N LEU A 113 21.80 17.22 11.88
CA LEU A 113 21.11 18.52 11.91
C LEU A 113 21.35 19.36 10.66
N GLY A 114 22.36 19.06 9.83
CA GLY A 114 22.66 19.86 8.63
C GLY A 114 23.13 21.29 8.92
N THR A 115 23.61 21.56 10.15
CA THR A 115 24.00 22.89 10.64
C THR A 115 25.49 23.20 10.42
N GLY A 116 26.21 22.37 9.66
CA GLY A 116 27.64 22.55 9.40
C GLY A 116 28.56 22.18 10.57
N ASN A 117 28.03 21.50 11.60
CA ASN A 117 28.81 21.01 12.74
C ASN A 117 28.25 19.68 13.25
N LYS A 118 28.88 19.11 14.29
CA LYS A 118 28.47 17.85 14.95
C LYS A 118 28.03 18.04 16.42
N SER A 119 27.75 19.27 16.81
CA SER A 119 27.39 19.62 18.19
C SER A 119 25.87 19.55 18.37
N ASN A 120 25.41 18.91 19.45
CA ASN A 120 24.00 18.86 19.80
C ASN A 120 23.44 20.28 19.98
N GLN A 121 22.16 20.47 19.61
CA GLN A 121 21.48 21.75 19.69
C GLN A 121 20.29 21.65 20.64
N SER A 122 20.29 22.42 21.72
CA SER A 122 19.16 22.48 22.68
C SER A 122 18.08 23.51 22.29
N TYR A 123 18.31 24.24 21.19
CA TYR A 123 17.41 25.20 20.58
C TYR A 123 17.26 24.93 19.07
N PRO A 124 16.10 25.26 18.47
CA PRO A 124 15.92 25.23 17.03
C PRO A 124 16.95 26.10 16.28
N ALA A 125 17.75 25.49 15.40
CA ALA A 125 18.77 26.15 14.59
C ALA A 125 18.42 26.08 13.10
N PRO A 126 18.57 27.14 12.30
CA PRO A 126 18.22 27.11 10.89
C PRO A 126 19.14 26.17 10.10
N VAL A 127 18.57 25.39 9.18
CA VAL A 127 19.28 24.57 8.19
C VAL A 127 19.35 25.35 6.90
N VAL A 128 20.57 25.67 6.45
CA VAL A 128 20.81 26.40 5.22
C VAL A 128 21.07 25.41 4.09
N VAL A 129 20.16 25.39 3.11
CA VAL A 129 20.39 24.71 1.83
C VAL A 129 20.99 25.74 0.88
N GLU A 130 22.20 25.50 0.37
CA GLU A 130 22.88 26.46 -0.52
C GLU A 130 22.03 26.75 -1.75
N LYS A 131 21.84 28.04 -2.04
CA LYS A 131 21.17 28.51 -3.24
C LYS A 131 22.11 28.29 -4.41
N ASP A 132 21.72 27.41 -5.32
CA ASP A 132 22.51 27.18 -6.51
C ASP A 132 22.57 28.47 -7.33
N SER A 133 23.75 29.08 -7.42
CA SER A 133 24.01 30.31 -8.19
C SER A 133 24.10 30.02 -9.71
N SER A 134 23.84 28.77 -10.10
CA SER A 134 23.76 28.29 -11.48
C SER A 134 22.50 28.77 -12.22
N CYS A 135 21.39 29.05 -11.51
CA CYS A 135 20.15 29.57 -12.10
C CYS A 135 20.32 31.00 -12.68
N CYS A 136 21.40 31.70 -12.32
CA CYS A 136 21.68 33.06 -12.76
C CYS A 136 22.60 33.15 -14.00
N ARG A 137 22.99 32.03 -14.63
CA ARG A 137 23.86 32.03 -15.82
C ARG A 137 23.11 31.80 -17.14
N GLN A 138 21.98 32.47 -17.35
CA GLN A 138 21.51 32.73 -18.70
C GLN A 138 21.22 34.23 -18.88
N PRO A 139 21.92 34.91 -19.80
CA PRO A 139 21.56 36.26 -20.20
C PRO A 139 20.50 36.16 -21.29
N SER A 140 19.24 35.97 -20.90
CA SER A 140 18.10 36.19 -21.80
C SER A 140 17.13 37.16 -21.11
N PRO A 141 16.86 38.33 -21.71
CA PRO A 141 15.97 39.31 -21.09
C PRO A 141 14.53 38.80 -21.20
N CYS A 142 13.93 38.35 -20.10
CA CYS A 142 12.50 38.10 -20.01
C CYS A 142 11.73 39.43 -20.05
N PRO A 143 10.67 39.57 -20.86
CA PRO A 143 9.96 40.82 -21.06
C PRO A 143 8.74 40.93 -20.14
N THR A 144 8.90 40.93 -18.82
CA THR A 144 7.85 41.40 -17.88
C THR A 144 8.49 41.73 -16.53
N PRO A 145 8.32 42.95 -15.99
CA PRO A 145 8.96 43.36 -14.76
C PRO A 145 8.04 43.10 -13.56
N ASP A 146 7.69 41.85 -13.27
CA ASP A 146 7.02 41.51 -12.00
C ASP A 146 7.31 40.05 -11.62
N PHE A 147 7.86 39.87 -10.41
CA PHE A 147 8.20 38.62 -9.70
C PHE A 147 9.53 37.92 -10.06
N PRO A 148 10.55 37.94 -9.19
CA PRO A 148 11.82 37.28 -9.43
C PRO A 148 11.71 35.75 -9.32
N CYS A 149 12.03 35.04 -10.42
CA CYS A 149 12.12 33.57 -10.51
C CYS A 149 13.05 32.93 -9.45
N ALA A 150 13.96 33.69 -8.84
CA ALA A 150 14.87 33.23 -7.79
C ALA A 150 14.15 32.72 -6.51
N ALA A 151 12.89 33.10 -6.28
CA ALA A 151 12.13 32.67 -5.11
C ALA A 151 11.50 31.26 -5.23
N ARG A 152 11.36 30.72 -6.46
CA ARG A 152 10.70 29.41 -6.70
C ARG A 152 11.62 28.20 -6.48
N CYS A 153 12.94 28.37 -6.52
CA CYS A 153 13.90 27.26 -6.44
C CYS A 153 14.35 26.90 -5.01
N SER A 154 14.05 27.73 -4.00
CA SER A 154 14.60 27.57 -2.65
C SER A 154 13.58 27.12 -1.59
N ARG A 155 12.29 27.03 -1.93
CA ARG A 155 11.26 26.62 -0.97
C ARG A 155 11.32 25.10 -0.77
N ILE A 156 11.57 24.66 0.45
CA ILE A 156 11.50 23.24 0.82
C ILE A 156 10.03 22.86 0.95
N ILE A 157 9.64 21.75 0.33
CA ILE A 157 8.26 21.23 0.31
C ILE A 157 8.14 19.89 1.02
N GLU A 158 9.26 19.19 1.21
CA GLU A 158 9.30 17.85 1.77
C GLU A 158 10.59 17.70 2.58
N ILE A 159 10.51 17.08 3.75
CA ILE A 159 11.69 16.62 4.48
C ILE A 159 11.44 15.21 4.98
N ALA A 160 12.51 14.45 5.10
CA ALA A 160 12.47 13.06 5.51
C ALA A 160 13.69 12.75 6.39
N ALA A 161 13.57 11.79 7.30
CA ALA A 161 14.65 11.37 8.16
C ALA A 161 14.56 9.87 8.47
N CYS A 162 15.69 9.17 8.44
CA CYS A 162 15.75 7.71 8.58
C CYS A 162 16.48 7.23 9.83
N HIS A 163 15.89 6.19 10.44
CA HIS A 163 16.27 5.59 11.71
C HIS A 163 17.62 4.92 11.74
N SER A 164 17.80 3.95 10.85
CA SER A 164 18.95 3.06 10.86
C SER A 164 20.24 3.75 10.44
N ALA A 165 20.12 4.92 9.81
CA ALA A 165 21.21 5.53 9.06
C ALA A 165 21.51 6.99 9.45
N HIS A 166 20.88 7.56 10.49
CA HIS A 166 21.09 8.97 10.91
C HIS A 166 21.15 9.95 9.72
N THR A 167 20.32 9.70 8.70
CA THR A 167 20.32 10.41 7.42
C THR A 167 19.05 11.23 7.35
N SER A 168 19.18 12.45 6.85
CA SER A 168 18.08 13.39 6.61
C SER A 168 18.08 13.77 5.14
N ALA A 169 16.90 14.03 4.61
CA ALA A 169 16.70 14.48 3.24
C ALA A 169 15.68 15.61 3.18
N ALA A 170 15.78 16.45 2.15
CA ALA A 170 14.78 17.47 1.85
C ALA A 170 14.59 17.63 0.35
N LYS A 171 13.36 17.89 -0.08
CA LYS A 171 13.03 18.22 -1.47
C LYS A 171 12.56 19.66 -1.57
N THR A 172 13.04 20.34 -2.59
CA THR A 172 12.59 21.70 -2.93
C THR A 172 11.40 21.66 -3.89
N GLN A 173 10.65 22.76 -3.96
CA GLN A 173 9.56 22.94 -4.93
C GLN A 173 10.06 22.81 -6.39
N GLY A 174 11.34 23.08 -6.64
CA GLY A 174 12.00 22.88 -7.93
C GLY A 174 12.38 21.42 -8.24
N GLY A 175 12.05 20.47 -7.36
CA GLY A 175 12.33 19.04 -7.55
C GLY A 175 13.71 18.57 -7.11
N HIS A 176 14.60 19.48 -6.68
CA HIS A 176 15.93 19.11 -6.18
C HIS A 176 15.84 18.43 -4.82
N VAL A 177 16.53 17.31 -4.67
CA VAL A 177 16.61 16.52 -3.44
C VAL A 177 17.99 16.66 -2.82
N TYR A 178 18.03 17.01 -1.55
CA TYR A 178 19.23 17.16 -0.73
C TYR A 178 19.28 16.06 0.33
N MET A 179 20.49 15.67 0.73
CA MET A 179 20.74 14.69 1.79
C MET A 179 21.87 15.15 2.72
N TRP A 180 21.80 14.81 4.00
CA TRP A 180 22.87 15.03 4.98
C TRP A 180 22.75 14.02 6.14
N GLY A 181 23.74 13.98 7.04
CA GLY A 181 23.86 12.98 8.09
C GLY A 181 24.80 11.81 7.74
N GLN A 182 24.55 10.62 8.30
CA GLN A 182 25.44 9.46 8.13
C GLN A 182 25.13 8.66 6.84
N CYS A 183 25.80 9.00 5.75
CA CYS A 183 25.55 8.47 4.43
C CYS A 183 26.64 7.44 4.04
N ARG A 184 26.29 6.15 3.94
CA ARG A 184 27.25 5.06 3.62
C ARG A 184 28.52 5.06 4.50
N GLY A 185 28.39 5.37 5.78
CA GLY A 185 29.51 5.42 6.72
C GLY A 185 30.24 6.77 6.78
N GLN A 186 29.90 7.73 5.91
CA GLN A 186 30.45 9.08 5.93
C GLN A 186 29.48 10.07 6.56
N SER A 187 30.02 11.02 7.33
CA SER A 187 29.21 12.04 8.00
C SER A 187 29.19 13.32 7.17
N VAL A 188 28.03 13.61 6.59
CA VAL A 188 27.74 14.78 5.75
C VAL A 188 27.07 15.83 6.64
N ILE A 189 27.77 16.92 6.95
CA ILE A 189 27.33 17.91 7.95
C ILE A 189 26.50 19.07 7.37
N LEU A 190 26.40 19.17 6.05
CA LEU A 190 25.64 20.18 5.31
C LEU A 190 24.76 19.51 4.25
N PRO A 191 23.58 20.07 3.91
CA PRO A 191 22.73 19.54 2.85
C PRO A 191 23.49 19.41 1.52
N HIS A 192 23.66 18.17 1.05
CA HIS A 192 24.33 17.86 -0.19
C HIS A 192 23.31 17.55 -1.29
N LEU A 193 23.44 18.18 -2.46
CA LEU A 193 22.54 17.94 -3.58
C LEU A 193 22.73 16.51 -4.12
N THR A 194 21.62 15.82 -4.37
CA THR A 194 21.60 14.46 -4.92
C THR A 194 21.14 14.46 -6.38
N HIS A 195 21.34 13.33 -7.06
CA HIS A 195 20.79 13.08 -8.40
C HIS A 195 19.35 12.54 -8.38
N PHE A 196 18.71 12.43 -7.21
CA PHE A 196 17.38 11.83 -7.10
C PHE A 196 16.25 12.84 -7.27
N SER A 197 15.10 12.32 -7.70
CA SER A 197 13.84 13.08 -7.87
C SER A 197 12.85 12.91 -6.70
N CYS A 198 13.06 11.90 -5.86
CA CYS A 198 12.29 11.66 -4.64
C CYS A 198 13.23 11.44 -3.44
N THR A 199 12.71 11.72 -2.24
CA THR A 199 13.42 11.49 -0.98
C THR A 199 13.53 9.99 -0.65
N ASP A 200 12.61 9.16 -1.15
CA ASP A 200 12.62 7.70 -0.96
C ASP A 200 13.90 7.04 -1.50
N ASP A 201 14.34 7.46 -2.68
CA ASP A 201 15.55 6.95 -3.32
C ASP A 201 16.81 7.24 -2.48
N VAL A 202 16.81 8.35 -1.72
CA VAL A 202 17.90 8.68 -0.80
C VAL A 202 18.02 7.57 0.25
N PHE A 203 16.91 7.15 0.85
CA PHE A 203 16.94 6.11 1.88
C PHE A 203 17.13 4.72 1.30
N ALA A 204 16.62 4.44 0.10
CA ALA A 204 16.90 3.19 -0.58
C ALA A 204 18.42 3.01 -0.86
N CYS A 205 19.12 4.09 -1.22
CA CYS A 205 20.52 4.04 -1.64
C CYS A 205 21.55 4.30 -0.53
N PHE A 206 21.17 5.05 0.50
CA PHE A 206 22.09 5.54 1.53
C PHE A 206 21.74 5.08 2.95
N ALA A 207 20.54 4.52 3.19
CA ALA A 207 20.22 3.92 4.47
C ALA A 207 20.67 2.45 4.57
N THR A 208 21.08 2.03 5.77
CA THR A 208 21.48 0.65 6.05
C THR A 208 20.82 0.15 7.33
N PRO A 209 19.79 -0.73 7.25
CA PRO A 209 19.15 -1.24 6.04
C PRO A 209 18.38 -0.16 5.26
N ALA A 210 18.11 -0.44 3.98
CA ALA A 210 17.20 0.36 3.15
C ALA A 210 15.80 0.31 3.78
N VAL A 211 15.18 1.48 3.91
CA VAL A 211 13.86 1.64 4.55
C VAL A 211 13.01 2.63 3.79
N SER A 212 11.70 2.44 3.78
CA SER A 212 10.76 3.49 3.40
C SER A 212 10.52 4.40 4.60
N TRP A 213 10.70 5.70 4.41
CA TRP A 213 10.35 6.69 5.42
C TRP A 213 8.87 7.07 5.31
N ARG A 214 8.00 6.26 4.71
CA ARG A 214 6.56 6.54 4.57
C ARG A 214 5.75 5.53 5.40
N LEU A 215 4.85 5.99 6.28
CA LEU A 215 3.95 5.17 7.10
C LEU A 215 2.93 4.69 6.09
N LEU A 216 2.58 3.42 6.17
CA LEU A 216 1.38 2.92 5.53
C LEU A 216 0.18 3.64 6.16
N SER A 217 -0.27 4.72 5.52
CA SER A 217 -1.53 5.36 5.82
C SER A 217 -2.63 4.46 5.25
N VAL A 218 -3.36 3.78 6.13
CA VAL A 218 -4.65 3.21 5.76
C VAL A 218 -5.65 4.34 5.99
N GLU A 219 -5.75 5.26 5.03
CA GLU A 219 -6.85 6.22 5.04
C GLU A 219 -8.16 5.42 4.85
N PRO A 220 -9.19 5.62 5.69
CA PRO A 220 -10.54 5.21 5.33
C PRO A 220 -11.02 6.19 4.26
N ASP A 221 -10.63 5.96 3.01
CA ASP A 221 -11.18 6.71 1.90
C ASP A 221 -12.70 6.45 1.85
N ASP A 222 -13.51 7.52 2.01
CA ASP A 222 -14.94 7.51 1.66
C ASP A 222 -15.16 7.32 0.14
N HIS A 223 -14.07 7.25 -0.62
CA HIS A 223 -14.03 6.99 -2.05
C HIS A 223 -13.67 5.53 -2.32
N LEU A 224 -14.60 4.81 -2.96
CA LEU A 224 -14.31 3.48 -3.48
C LEU A 224 -13.11 3.56 -4.43
N THR A 225 -12.17 2.64 -4.27
CA THR A 225 -11.10 2.43 -5.25
C THR A 225 -11.70 2.19 -6.64
N VAL A 226 -10.91 2.35 -7.71
CA VAL A 226 -11.38 2.06 -9.08
C VAL A 226 -11.91 0.61 -9.16
N ALA A 227 -11.25 -0.34 -8.52
CA ALA A 227 -11.68 -1.73 -8.47
C ALA A 227 -13.03 -1.92 -7.76
N GLU A 228 -13.23 -1.27 -6.61
CA GLU A 228 -14.49 -1.32 -5.87
C GLU A 228 -15.63 -0.60 -6.59
N SER A 229 -15.32 0.51 -7.27
CA SER A 229 -16.28 1.24 -8.10
C SER A 229 -16.74 0.38 -9.29
N LEU A 230 -15.82 -0.28 -9.98
CA LEU A 230 -16.15 -1.21 -11.08
C LEU A 230 -16.95 -2.41 -10.56
N LYS A 231 -16.55 -2.99 -9.42
CA LYS A 231 -17.29 -4.08 -8.77
C LYS A 231 -18.74 -3.69 -8.48
N ARG A 232 -18.98 -2.46 -8.01
CA ARG A 232 -20.33 -1.95 -7.73
C ARG A 232 -21.18 -1.79 -8.99
N GLU A 233 -20.57 -1.48 -10.12
CA GLU A 233 -21.27 -1.30 -11.41
C GLU A 233 -21.54 -2.62 -12.15
N PHE A 234 -21.09 -3.77 -11.63
CA PHE A 234 -21.43 -5.07 -12.22
C PHE A 234 -22.93 -5.36 -12.11
N ASP A 235 -23.54 -5.85 -13.19
CA ASP A 235 -24.97 -6.19 -13.27
C ASP A 235 -25.92 -4.98 -13.07
N ASN A 236 -25.44 -3.76 -13.36
CA ASN A 236 -26.23 -2.54 -13.27
C ASN A 236 -26.93 -2.21 -14.62
N PRO A 237 -28.28 -2.24 -14.70
CA PRO A 237 -28.99 -1.99 -15.94
C PRO A 237 -28.96 -0.52 -16.41
N SER A 238 -28.56 0.42 -15.55
CA SER A 238 -28.54 1.85 -15.87
C SER A 238 -27.28 2.29 -16.63
N THR A 239 -26.16 1.60 -16.42
CA THR A 239 -24.84 1.94 -16.97
C THR A 239 -24.39 0.97 -18.05
N ALA A 240 -24.95 -0.23 -18.09
CA ALA A 240 -24.60 -1.27 -19.06
C ALA A 240 -24.98 -0.94 -20.51
N ASP A 241 -24.07 -1.25 -21.42
CA ASP A 241 -24.20 -1.16 -22.87
C ASP A 241 -24.30 -2.55 -23.54
N LEU A 242 -24.37 -3.63 -22.74
CA LEU A 242 -24.50 -5.01 -23.20
C LEU A 242 -25.30 -5.85 -22.21
N LYS A 243 -26.09 -6.79 -22.73
CA LYS A 243 -26.89 -7.74 -21.94
C LYS A 243 -26.66 -9.16 -22.41
N PHE A 244 -26.40 -10.07 -21.49
CA PHE A 244 -26.35 -11.50 -21.77
C PHE A 244 -27.66 -12.15 -21.34
N LEU A 245 -28.28 -12.95 -22.22
CA LEU A 245 -29.43 -13.77 -21.89
C LEU A 245 -28.95 -15.21 -21.61
N VAL A 246 -28.99 -15.62 -20.34
CA VAL A 246 -28.54 -16.94 -19.86
C VAL A 246 -29.64 -17.59 -19.04
N ASP A 247 -30.08 -18.79 -19.38
CA ASP A 247 -31.21 -19.49 -18.73
C ASP A 247 -32.47 -18.62 -18.57
N GLY A 248 -32.76 -17.77 -19.56
CA GLY A 248 -33.91 -16.84 -19.53
C GLY A 248 -33.75 -15.64 -18.58
N LYS A 249 -32.55 -15.42 -18.02
CA LYS A 249 -32.22 -14.28 -17.15
C LYS A 249 -31.21 -13.36 -17.84
N TYR A 250 -31.34 -12.06 -17.59
CA TYR A 250 -30.42 -11.06 -18.10
C TYR A 250 -29.27 -10.78 -17.13
N ILE A 251 -28.05 -10.65 -17.66
CA ILE A 251 -26.87 -10.15 -16.95
C ILE A 251 -26.38 -8.91 -17.66
N TYR A 252 -26.24 -7.80 -16.94
CA TYR A 252 -25.87 -6.51 -17.50
C TYR A 252 -24.35 -6.27 -17.40
N ALA A 253 -23.70 -5.89 -18.51
CA ALA A 253 -22.25 -5.74 -18.57
C ALA A 253 -21.82 -4.55 -19.46
N HIS A 254 -20.52 -4.24 -19.41
CA HIS A 254 -19.90 -3.13 -20.14
C HIS A 254 -18.95 -3.67 -21.23
N LYS A 255 -19.25 -3.41 -22.51
CA LYS A 255 -18.44 -3.84 -23.68
C LYS A 255 -16.97 -3.49 -23.50
N VAL A 256 -16.68 -2.28 -23.02
CA VAL A 256 -15.31 -1.78 -22.81
C VAL A 256 -14.52 -2.67 -21.84
N LEU A 257 -15.10 -3.03 -20.69
CA LEU A 257 -14.41 -3.86 -19.69
C LEU A 257 -14.17 -5.27 -20.22
N LEU A 258 -15.15 -5.86 -20.91
CA LEU A 258 -15.02 -7.18 -21.51
C LEU A 258 -13.93 -7.21 -22.60
N LYS A 259 -13.89 -6.20 -23.49
CA LYS A 259 -12.86 -6.05 -24.54
C LYS A 259 -11.45 -5.82 -23.97
N ILE A 260 -11.33 -5.26 -22.78
CA ILE A 260 -10.04 -5.07 -22.08
C ILE A 260 -9.57 -6.38 -21.43
N ARG A 261 -10.49 -7.13 -20.83
CA ARG A 261 -10.15 -8.23 -19.92
C ARG A 261 -10.18 -9.61 -20.54
N CYS A 262 -10.88 -9.80 -21.66
CA CYS A 262 -11.00 -11.10 -22.32
C CYS A 262 -10.70 -10.97 -23.83
N GLU A 263 -9.73 -11.75 -24.30
CA GLU A 263 -9.30 -11.72 -25.71
C GLU A 263 -10.42 -12.18 -26.67
N HIS A 264 -11.26 -13.12 -26.23
CA HIS A 264 -12.42 -13.55 -27.01
C HIS A 264 -13.39 -12.40 -27.26
N PHE A 265 -13.77 -11.65 -26.22
CA PHE A 265 -14.66 -10.50 -26.37
C PHE A 265 -14.04 -9.35 -27.16
N ARG A 266 -12.70 -9.20 -27.09
CA ARG A 266 -11.97 -8.20 -27.88
C ARG A 266 -12.12 -8.40 -29.40
N SER A 267 -12.22 -9.65 -29.84
CA SER A 267 -12.35 -10.01 -31.26
C SER A 267 -13.79 -10.23 -31.71
N SER A 268 -14.66 -10.68 -30.80
CA SER A 268 -16.02 -11.11 -31.11
C SER A 268 -17.09 -10.01 -31.01
N LEU A 269 -16.91 -9.02 -30.13
CA LEU A 269 -17.89 -7.94 -29.97
C LEU A 269 -17.66 -6.84 -31.02
N GLU A 270 -18.36 -6.94 -32.14
CA GLU A 270 -18.51 -5.85 -33.12
C GLU A 270 -19.32 -4.69 -32.53
N ASP A 271 -19.17 -3.47 -33.06
CA ASP A 271 -19.90 -2.27 -32.62
C ASP A 271 -21.36 -2.24 -33.15
N ASN A 272 -21.99 -3.41 -33.30
CA ASN A 272 -23.37 -3.52 -33.77
C ASN A 272 -24.36 -3.06 -32.68
N GLU A 273 -25.52 -2.56 -33.11
CA GLU A 273 -26.59 -2.00 -32.23
C GLU A 273 -27.37 -3.06 -31.44
N ASP A 274 -27.22 -4.35 -31.76
CA ASP A 274 -27.90 -5.42 -31.04
C ASP A 274 -27.17 -5.74 -29.72
N ASP A 275 -27.67 -5.14 -28.63
CA ASP A 275 -27.07 -5.21 -27.29
C ASP A 275 -27.40 -6.51 -26.51
N ILE A 276 -27.87 -7.57 -27.18
CA ILE A 276 -28.26 -8.84 -26.54
C ILE A 276 -27.43 -10.00 -27.08
N VAL A 277 -26.70 -10.68 -26.19
CA VAL A 277 -25.94 -11.90 -26.50
C VAL A 277 -26.61 -13.09 -25.79
N GLU A 278 -27.13 -14.04 -26.56
CA GLU A 278 -27.71 -15.27 -26.01
C GLU A 278 -26.60 -16.28 -25.68
N MET A 279 -26.66 -16.87 -24.50
CA MET A 279 -25.72 -17.89 -24.04
C MET A 279 -26.48 -19.09 -23.49
N SER A 280 -26.38 -20.22 -24.18
CA SER A 280 -27.05 -21.48 -23.81
C SER A 280 -26.09 -22.60 -23.37
N GLU A 281 -24.79 -22.39 -23.50
CA GLU A 281 -23.77 -23.43 -23.23
C GLU A 281 -23.45 -23.57 -21.74
N PHE A 282 -23.63 -22.49 -20.97
CA PHE A 282 -23.28 -22.43 -19.56
C PHE A 282 -24.48 -21.99 -18.73
N SER A 283 -24.59 -22.51 -17.51
CA SER A 283 -25.64 -22.11 -16.58
C SER A 283 -25.45 -20.67 -16.11
N TYR A 284 -26.56 -20.03 -15.75
CA TYR A 284 -26.58 -18.67 -15.22
C TYR A 284 -25.55 -18.41 -14.11
N PRO A 285 -25.45 -19.23 -13.02
CA PRO A 285 -24.49 -18.95 -11.95
C PRO A 285 -23.03 -19.01 -12.42
N VAL A 286 -22.70 -19.93 -13.33
CA VAL A 286 -21.35 -20.08 -13.89
C VAL A 286 -21.00 -18.89 -14.77
N TYR A 287 -21.90 -18.52 -15.70
CA TYR A 287 -21.64 -17.42 -16.63
C TYR A 287 -21.62 -16.06 -15.92
N ARG A 288 -22.50 -15.85 -14.93
CA ARG A 288 -22.49 -14.65 -14.09
C ARG A 288 -21.18 -14.52 -13.32
N ALA A 289 -20.69 -15.59 -12.71
CA ALA A 289 -19.42 -15.57 -11.99
C ALA A 289 -18.22 -15.31 -12.90
N PHE A 290 -18.26 -15.79 -14.14
CA PHE A 290 -17.25 -15.46 -15.15
C PHE A 290 -17.23 -13.96 -15.45
N LEU A 291 -18.39 -13.36 -15.72
CA LEU A 291 -18.48 -11.92 -15.97
C LEU A 291 -18.06 -11.12 -14.74
N GLU A 292 -18.46 -11.54 -13.54
CA GLU A 292 -18.04 -10.90 -12.28
C GLU A 292 -16.52 -10.98 -12.06
N TYR A 293 -15.89 -12.11 -12.44
CA TYR A 293 -14.44 -12.27 -12.40
C TYR A 293 -13.73 -11.25 -13.30
N LEU A 294 -14.27 -10.95 -14.48
CA LEU A 294 -13.67 -9.94 -15.38
C LEU A 294 -13.65 -8.54 -14.74
N TYR A 295 -14.56 -8.26 -13.81
CA TYR A 295 -14.64 -6.99 -13.07
C TYR A 295 -13.79 -6.98 -11.80
N THR A 296 -13.74 -8.11 -11.09
CA THR A 296 -13.26 -8.15 -9.70
C THR A 296 -11.96 -8.93 -9.49
N ASP A 297 -11.51 -9.70 -10.49
CA ASP A 297 -10.43 -10.69 -10.36
C ASP A 297 -10.67 -11.76 -9.27
N SER A 298 -11.90 -11.86 -8.76
CA SER A 298 -12.31 -12.77 -7.69
C SER A 298 -13.42 -13.73 -8.16
N ILE A 299 -13.45 -14.93 -7.59
CA ILE A 299 -14.52 -15.91 -7.82
C ILE A 299 -15.29 -16.09 -6.51
N SER A 300 -16.61 -15.90 -6.56
CA SER A 300 -17.53 -16.19 -5.46
C SER A 300 -18.48 -17.32 -5.85
N LEU A 301 -17.96 -18.55 -5.92
CA LEU A 301 -18.73 -19.75 -6.23
C LEU A 301 -18.43 -20.87 -5.24
N SER A 302 -19.39 -21.79 -5.09
CA SER A 302 -19.13 -23.05 -4.42
C SER A 302 -18.10 -23.89 -5.20
N PRO A 303 -17.38 -24.82 -4.56
CA PRO A 303 -16.43 -25.70 -5.24
C PRO A 303 -17.06 -26.52 -6.37
N GLU A 304 -18.32 -26.89 -6.21
CA GLU A 304 -19.09 -27.66 -7.21
C GLU A 304 -19.42 -26.80 -8.45
N GLU A 305 -19.83 -25.54 -8.25
CA GLU A 305 -20.08 -24.62 -9.37
C GLU A 305 -18.78 -24.13 -10.02
N ALA A 306 -17.68 -24.05 -9.25
CA ALA A 306 -16.36 -23.69 -9.76
C ALA A 306 -15.84 -24.70 -10.80
N VAL A 307 -16.37 -25.94 -10.80
CA VAL A 307 -16.13 -26.92 -11.86
C VAL A 307 -16.71 -26.45 -13.20
N GLY A 308 -17.93 -25.91 -13.20
CA GLY A 308 -18.53 -25.35 -14.42
C GLY A 308 -17.74 -24.14 -14.92
N LEU A 309 -17.23 -23.31 -14.00
CA LEU A 309 -16.38 -22.18 -14.33
C LEU A 309 -15.00 -22.60 -14.88
N LEU A 310 -14.48 -23.77 -14.47
CA LEU A 310 -13.24 -24.33 -15.00
C LEU A 310 -13.39 -24.74 -16.47
N ASP A 311 -14.54 -25.30 -16.85
CA ASP A 311 -14.89 -25.62 -18.24
C ASP A 311 -14.93 -24.34 -19.08
N LEU A 312 -15.67 -23.33 -18.60
CA LEU A 312 -15.76 -22.02 -19.22
C LEU A 312 -14.38 -21.36 -19.39
N ALA A 313 -13.53 -21.41 -18.36
CA ALA A 313 -12.17 -20.87 -18.43
C ALA A 313 -11.32 -21.58 -19.49
N THR A 314 -11.53 -22.89 -19.68
CA THR A 314 -10.85 -23.67 -20.70
C THR A 314 -11.37 -23.31 -22.10
N PHE A 315 -12.69 -23.14 -22.24
CA PHE A 315 -13.35 -22.72 -23.47
C PHE A 315 -12.84 -21.36 -23.98
N TYR A 316 -12.81 -20.35 -23.10
CA TYR A 316 -12.29 -19.01 -23.43
C TYR A 316 -10.76 -18.89 -23.35
N ARG A 317 -10.04 -19.97 -23.01
CA ARG A 317 -8.58 -20.02 -22.86
C ARG A 317 -8.02 -19.05 -21.80
N GLU A 318 -8.81 -18.76 -20.78
CA GLU A 318 -8.45 -17.88 -19.67
C GLU A 318 -7.61 -18.62 -18.60
N ASN A 319 -6.29 -18.66 -18.80
CA ASN A 319 -5.37 -19.41 -17.93
C ASN A 319 -5.35 -18.95 -16.47
N ARG A 320 -5.53 -17.64 -16.21
CA ARG A 320 -5.55 -17.10 -14.84
C ARG A 320 -6.81 -17.55 -14.10
N LEU A 321 -7.95 -17.50 -14.77
CA LEU A 321 -9.22 -18.01 -14.24
C LEU A 321 -9.14 -19.50 -13.97
N LYS A 322 -8.57 -20.29 -14.90
CA LYS A 322 -8.35 -21.73 -14.73
C LYS A 322 -7.60 -22.06 -13.44
N LYS A 323 -6.50 -21.35 -13.16
CA LYS A 323 -5.72 -21.51 -11.92
C LYS A 323 -6.52 -21.13 -10.68
N LEU A 324 -7.29 -20.05 -10.74
CA LEU A 324 -8.11 -19.57 -9.63
C LEU A 324 -9.23 -20.57 -9.29
N CYS A 325 -9.93 -21.11 -10.30
CA CYS A 325 -10.92 -22.18 -10.13
C CYS A 325 -10.30 -23.40 -9.44
N GLN A 326 -9.13 -23.87 -9.91
CA GLN A 326 -8.43 -25.00 -9.28
C GLN A 326 -8.08 -24.72 -7.82
N GLN A 327 -7.67 -23.49 -7.48
CA GLN A 327 -7.38 -23.11 -6.09
C GLN A 327 -8.63 -23.10 -5.22
N THR A 328 -9.75 -22.53 -5.71
CA THR A 328 -11.03 -22.54 -5.01
C THR A 328 -11.50 -23.96 -4.73
N ILE A 329 -11.40 -24.85 -5.72
CA ILE A 329 -11.77 -26.27 -5.56
C ILE A 329 -10.87 -26.95 -4.50
N LYS A 330 -9.56 -26.71 -4.55
CA LYS A 330 -8.61 -27.28 -3.57
C LYS A 330 -8.87 -26.82 -2.14
N GLN A 331 -9.35 -25.59 -1.95
CA GLN A 331 -9.64 -25.02 -0.63
C GLN A 331 -10.99 -25.48 -0.06
N GLY A 332 -11.96 -25.80 -0.92
CA GLY A 332 -13.32 -26.17 -0.51
C GLY A 332 -13.67 -27.66 -0.62
N ILE A 333 -12.68 -28.52 -0.88
CA ILE A 333 -12.90 -29.97 -0.88
C ILE A 333 -13.26 -30.47 0.53
N CYS A 334 -14.29 -31.31 0.61
CA CYS A 334 -14.73 -32.00 1.82
C CYS A 334 -15.06 -33.46 1.49
N GLU A 335 -15.33 -34.27 2.53
CA GLU A 335 -15.60 -35.70 2.37
C GLU A 335 -16.83 -35.97 1.47
N GLU A 336 -17.84 -35.10 1.52
CA GLU A 336 -19.10 -35.24 0.78
C GLU A 336 -18.95 -34.94 -0.73
N ASN A 337 -18.13 -33.93 -1.09
CA ASN A 337 -17.97 -33.48 -2.49
C ASN A 337 -16.71 -34.02 -3.18
N ALA A 338 -15.82 -34.72 -2.46
CA ALA A 338 -14.51 -35.15 -2.96
C ALA A 338 -14.59 -35.98 -4.25
N ILE A 339 -15.55 -36.92 -4.34
CA ILE A 339 -15.69 -37.78 -5.52
C ILE A 339 -16.24 -37.01 -6.72
N ALA A 340 -17.20 -36.12 -6.51
CA ALA A 340 -17.72 -35.25 -7.56
C ALA A 340 -16.62 -34.36 -8.14
N LEU A 341 -15.79 -33.77 -7.27
CA LEU A 341 -14.64 -32.94 -7.66
C LEU A 341 -13.53 -33.75 -8.34
N LEU A 342 -13.29 -34.99 -7.91
CA LEU A 342 -12.36 -35.90 -8.58
C LEU A 342 -12.83 -36.25 -10.00
N SER A 343 -14.12 -36.60 -10.14
CA SER A 343 -14.73 -36.88 -11.44
C SER A 343 -14.62 -35.68 -12.38
N ALA A 344 -14.91 -34.48 -11.86
CA ALA A 344 -14.72 -33.23 -12.59
C ALA A 344 -13.27 -33.02 -13.03
N ALA A 345 -12.30 -33.23 -12.14
CA ALA A 345 -10.89 -33.04 -12.46
C ALA A 345 -10.41 -33.97 -13.59
N VAL A 346 -10.89 -35.22 -13.62
CA VAL A 346 -10.64 -36.17 -14.71
C VAL A 346 -11.31 -35.71 -16.00
N LYS A 347 -12.60 -35.31 -15.94
CA LYS A 347 -13.37 -34.85 -17.10
C LYS A 347 -12.70 -33.68 -17.83
N TYR A 348 -12.09 -32.75 -17.09
CA TYR A 348 -11.45 -31.54 -17.65
C TYR A 348 -9.93 -31.64 -17.81
N ASP A 349 -9.35 -32.86 -17.72
CA ASP A 349 -7.91 -33.12 -17.83
C ASP A 349 -7.06 -32.19 -16.93
N ALA A 350 -7.53 -31.98 -15.70
CA ALA A 350 -6.88 -31.12 -14.71
C ALA A 350 -5.96 -31.96 -13.80
N GLN A 351 -4.82 -32.42 -14.32
CA GLN A 351 -3.90 -33.36 -13.63
C GLN A 351 -3.53 -32.93 -12.20
N ASP A 352 -3.18 -31.66 -11.99
CA ASP A 352 -2.81 -31.13 -10.68
C ASP A 352 -3.97 -31.11 -9.68
N LEU A 353 -5.21 -31.04 -10.18
CA LEU A 353 -6.42 -31.08 -9.36
C LEU A 353 -6.82 -32.53 -9.11
N GLU A 354 -6.74 -33.39 -10.12
CA GLU A 354 -7.03 -34.81 -10.02
C GLU A 354 -6.15 -35.48 -8.95
N GLU A 355 -4.84 -35.26 -9.01
CA GLU A 355 -3.91 -35.85 -8.04
C GLU A 355 -4.18 -35.35 -6.61
N PHE A 356 -4.60 -34.09 -6.46
CA PHE A 356 -4.96 -33.52 -5.17
C PHE A 356 -6.26 -34.12 -4.63
N CYS A 357 -7.34 -34.14 -5.43
CA CYS A 357 -8.62 -34.75 -5.06
C CYS A 357 -8.44 -36.24 -4.74
N PHE A 358 -7.63 -36.95 -5.52
CA PHE A 358 -7.32 -38.35 -5.28
C PHE A 358 -6.62 -38.56 -3.93
N ARG A 359 -5.58 -37.79 -3.61
CA ARG A 359 -4.91 -37.86 -2.31
C ARG A 359 -5.84 -37.55 -1.14
N PHE A 360 -6.71 -36.55 -1.31
CA PHE A 360 -7.73 -36.24 -0.31
C PHE A 360 -8.66 -37.45 -0.08
N CYS A 361 -9.16 -38.06 -1.15
CA CYS A 361 -10.01 -39.26 -1.07
C CYS A 361 -9.31 -40.43 -0.35
N ILE A 362 -8.01 -40.65 -0.59
CA ILE A 362 -7.25 -41.71 0.08
C ILE A 362 -7.06 -41.42 1.57
N ASN A 363 -6.76 -40.19 1.95
CA ASN A 363 -6.58 -39.82 3.36
C ASN A 363 -7.88 -39.96 4.17
N HIS A 364 -9.04 -39.78 3.52
CA HIS A 364 -10.37 -39.87 4.12
C HIS A 364 -11.16 -41.09 3.63
N LEU A 365 -10.46 -42.15 3.18
CA LEU A 365 -11.06 -43.27 2.43
C LEU A 365 -12.24 -43.93 3.15
N THR A 366 -12.16 -44.08 4.47
CA THR A 366 -13.20 -44.73 5.27
C THR A 366 -14.53 -43.97 5.25
N VAL A 367 -14.49 -42.64 5.22
CA VAL A 367 -15.69 -41.80 5.15
C VAL A 367 -16.15 -41.64 3.71
N VAL A 368 -15.21 -41.36 2.80
CA VAL A 368 -15.51 -41.13 1.38
C VAL A 368 -16.21 -42.34 0.75
N THR A 369 -15.80 -43.57 1.08
CA THR A 369 -16.44 -44.81 0.57
C THR A 369 -17.87 -45.02 1.04
N GLN A 370 -18.33 -44.30 2.08
CA GLN A 370 -19.70 -44.34 2.59
C GLN A 370 -20.58 -43.22 2.01
N THR A 371 -20.01 -42.30 1.22
CA THR A 371 -20.77 -41.20 0.62
C THR A 371 -21.59 -41.65 -0.59
N SER A 372 -22.67 -40.94 -0.88
CA SER A 372 -23.46 -41.14 -2.11
C SER A 372 -22.61 -40.92 -3.37
N GLY A 373 -21.69 -39.94 -3.34
CA GLY A 373 -20.80 -39.65 -4.46
C GLY A 373 -19.91 -40.84 -4.85
N PHE A 374 -19.44 -41.63 -3.87
CA PHE A 374 -18.69 -42.85 -4.17
C PHE A 374 -19.58 -43.97 -4.74
N ALA A 375 -20.82 -44.09 -4.26
CA ALA A 375 -21.77 -45.09 -4.73
C ALA A 375 -22.25 -44.81 -6.18
N GLU A 376 -22.35 -43.55 -6.57
CA GLU A 376 -22.76 -43.10 -7.91
C GLU A 376 -21.58 -42.94 -8.89
N MET A 377 -20.37 -43.29 -8.47
CA MET A 377 -19.17 -43.11 -9.27
C MET A 377 -19.20 -43.97 -10.54
N ASP A 378 -18.78 -43.36 -11.67
CA ASP A 378 -18.69 -44.07 -12.95
C ASP A 378 -17.77 -45.30 -12.87
N HIS A 379 -18.11 -46.35 -13.62
CA HIS A 379 -17.43 -47.64 -13.54
C HIS A 379 -15.94 -47.54 -13.91
N ASP A 380 -15.59 -46.74 -14.92
CA ASP A 380 -14.19 -46.58 -15.33
C ASP A 380 -13.41 -45.75 -14.31
N LEU A 381 -14.04 -44.71 -13.76
CA LEU A 381 -13.46 -43.90 -12.69
C LEU A 381 -13.23 -44.74 -11.42
N LEU A 382 -14.19 -45.58 -11.02
CA LEU A 382 -14.08 -46.49 -9.89
C LEU A 382 -12.94 -47.50 -10.07
N LYS A 383 -12.86 -48.13 -11.25
CA LYS A 383 -11.80 -49.09 -11.56
C LYS A 383 -10.42 -48.43 -11.49
N ASN A 384 -10.28 -47.24 -12.07
CA ASN A 384 -9.04 -46.46 -12.03
C ASN A 384 -8.70 -46.04 -10.61
N PHE A 385 -9.69 -45.60 -9.83
CA PHE A 385 -9.53 -45.22 -8.44
C PHE A 385 -9.00 -46.38 -7.60
N ILE A 386 -9.64 -47.56 -7.65
CA ILE A 386 -9.20 -48.74 -6.90
C ILE A 386 -7.79 -49.18 -7.33
N SER A 387 -7.51 -49.18 -8.64
CA SER A 387 -6.18 -49.51 -9.15
C SER A 387 -5.11 -48.56 -8.61
N LYS A 388 -5.36 -47.25 -8.66
CA LYS A 388 -4.44 -46.22 -8.15
C LYS A 388 -4.30 -46.32 -6.62
N ALA A 389 -5.39 -46.53 -5.90
CA ALA A 389 -5.41 -46.71 -4.44
C ALA A 389 -4.59 -47.91 -3.98
N SER A 390 -4.71 -49.06 -4.69
CA SER A 390 -3.94 -50.26 -4.40
C SER A 390 -2.42 -50.05 -4.55
N ARG A 391 -1.99 -49.28 -5.56
CA ARG A 391 -0.56 -48.97 -5.79
C ARG A 391 0.01 -48.09 -4.69
N VAL A 392 -0.79 -47.18 -4.15
CA VAL A 392 -0.40 -46.27 -3.06
C VAL A 392 -0.47 -46.97 -1.69
N GLY A 393 -0.96 -48.21 -1.63
CA GLY A 393 -1.01 -49.00 -0.41
C GLY A 393 -2.19 -48.66 0.50
N ALA A 394 -3.23 -48.00 -0.02
CA ALA A 394 -4.40 -47.56 0.74
C ALA A 394 -5.21 -48.72 1.39
N PHE A 395 -5.01 -49.96 0.93
CA PHE A 395 -5.66 -51.18 1.44
C PHE A 395 -4.73 -52.07 2.29
N LYS A 396 -3.54 -51.58 2.65
CA LYS A 396 -2.65 -52.30 3.57
C LYS A 396 -3.09 -52.02 5.01
N ASN A 397 -3.44 -53.08 5.74
CA ASN A 397 -3.72 -53.02 7.18
C ASN A 397 -2.49 -52.61 7.98
#